data_AF-A0A7X6Y657-F1
#
_entry.id   AF-A0A7X6Y657-F1
#
_cell.length_a   1.000
_cell.length_b   1.000
_cell.length_c   1.000
_cell.angle_alpha   90.00
_cell.angle_beta   90.00
_cell.angle_gamma   90.00
#
_symmetry.space_group_name_H-M   'P 1'
#
loop_
_entity.id
_entity.type
_entity.pdbx_description
1 polymer ?
#
loop_
_entity_poly.entity_id
_entity_poly.type
_entity_poly.pdbx_seq_one_letter_code
_entity_poly.pdbx_strand_id
1 'polypeptide(L)'
;NRDVLEEVRKRLKKIDIDAILESGYVEQLIEDSYLSPFPQVQTTERPDKAAAAILEGRVVILIDTTPFALIVPATFVQFFQSPEDYYERWLIGSLTRFIRYIASYLAVFTPGLVVAAVAYHPGLIPTKLTLAIAASREGVPFPIVVEVLLMEAAFEFLREAGARLPQSIGQTIGIVGGLIIGDAAVRANVTSPLMVVMVALTAVASFAIPSYSLGIGFRMLRFPTIFLAATFGIYGVVLSFILINIHMVTLKTFGVNYLAPFTPYQFSDWKDLMFRLPWKTMVTRPVYTAPQDLVRQKVADSEEGDNEQS
;
A
#
# COMPACT_ATOMS: atom_id res chain seq x y z
N ASN A 1 5.39 -1.83 24.90
CA ASN A 1 4.10 -2.51 25.11
C ASN A 1 4.34 -3.91 25.70
N ARG A 2 3.90 -4.19 26.94
CA ARG A 2 4.12 -5.51 27.57
C ARG A 2 3.16 -6.58 27.02
N ASP A 3 1.90 -6.23 26.83
CA ASP A 3 0.86 -7.16 26.36
C ASP A 3 1.16 -7.69 24.95
N VAL A 4 1.54 -6.80 24.03
CA VAL A 4 1.98 -7.19 22.68
C VAL A 4 3.22 -8.09 22.75
N LEU A 5 4.19 -7.78 23.61
CA LEU A 5 5.40 -8.59 23.75
C LEU A 5 5.09 -10.00 24.27
N GLU A 6 4.16 -10.12 25.20
CA GLU A 6 3.70 -11.42 25.72
C GLU A 6 2.95 -12.21 24.65
N GLU A 7 2.06 -11.57 23.88
CA GLU A 7 1.35 -12.22 22.79
C GLU A 7 2.31 -12.68 21.68
N VAL A 8 3.33 -11.88 21.33
CA VAL A 8 4.40 -12.28 20.41
C VAL A 8 5.14 -13.51 20.94
N ARG A 9 5.59 -13.48 22.20
CA ARG A 9 6.29 -14.63 22.82
C ARG A 9 5.42 -15.89 22.84
N LYS A 10 4.12 -15.73 23.09
CA LYS A 10 3.16 -16.83 23.10
C LYS A 10 2.97 -17.43 21.72
N ARG A 11 2.88 -16.62 20.65
CA ARG A 11 2.77 -17.13 19.27
C ARG A 11 4.04 -17.80 18.81
N LEU A 12 5.20 -17.20 19.06
CA LEU A 12 6.50 -17.80 18.71
C LEU A 12 6.72 -19.16 19.39
N LYS A 13 6.29 -19.32 20.65
CA LYS A 13 6.37 -20.61 21.36
C LYS A 13 5.45 -21.70 20.82
N LYS A 14 4.44 -21.35 20.01
CA LYS A 14 3.53 -22.31 19.39
C LYS A 14 4.01 -22.79 18.03
N ILE A 15 5.07 -22.18 17.49
CA ILE A 15 5.65 -22.59 16.22
C ILE A 15 6.35 -23.93 16.43
N ASP A 16 5.80 -24.97 15.81
CA ASP A 16 6.35 -26.33 15.81
C ASP A 16 6.42 -26.81 14.35
N ILE A 17 7.56 -26.56 13.71
CA ILE A 17 7.88 -26.93 12.33
C ILE A 17 9.33 -27.40 12.25
N ASP A 18 9.64 -28.25 11.28
CA ASP A 18 10.94 -28.92 11.18
C ASP A 18 12.13 -27.95 11.03
N ALA A 19 11.94 -26.86 10.27
CA ALA A 19 12.95 -25.84 10.06
C ALA A 19 12.32 -24.50 9.64
N ILE A 20 12.93 -23.40 10.11
CA ILE A 20 12.63 -22.04 9.65
C ILE A 20 13.73 -21.64 8.67
N LEU A 21 13.40 -21.55 7.38
CA LEU A 21 14.35 -21.18 6.32
C LEU A 21 14.33 -19.69 6.00
N GLU A 22 13.21 -19.02 6.24
CA GLU A 22 12.99 -17.62 5.87
C GLU A 22 12.01 -16.95 6.83
N SER A 23 12.09 -15.62 6.95
CA SER A 23 11.30 -14.83 7.89
C SER A 23 9.79 -14.89 7.63
N GLY A 24 9.38 -15.05 6.39
CA GLY A 24 8.01 -15.25 5.93
C GLY A 24 7.35 -16.51 6.48
N TYR A 25 8.10 -17.54 6.90
CA TYR A 25 7.52 -18.72 7.55
C TYR A 25 6.95 -18.32 8.91
N VAL A 26 7.75 -17.57 9.67
CA VAL A 26 7.33 -17.06 10.98
C VAL A 26 6.23 -16.03 10.81
N GLU A 27 6.32 -15.13 9.81
CA GLU A 27 5.26 -14.18 9.47
C GLU A 27 3.91 -14.89 9.34
N GLN A 28 3.80 -15.88 8.45
CA GLN A 28 2.55 -16.62 8.22
C GLN A 28 2.03 -17.34 9.48
N LEU A 29 2.92 -17.85 10.33
CA LEU A 29 2.54 -18.60 11.53
C LEU A 29 2.11 -17.71 12.70
N ILE A 30 2.50 -16.44 12.71
CA ILE A 30 2.14 -15.49 13.78
C ILE A 30 1.03 -14.52 13.38
N GLU A 31 0.61 -14.49 12.12
CA GLU A 31 -0.48 -13.64 11.64
C GLU A 31 -1.85 -14.02 12.25
N ASP A 32 -2.68 -13.02 12.51
CA ASP A 32 -4.04 -13.24 13.02
C ASP A 32 -5.01 -13.70 11.92
N SER A 33 -4.96 -13.04 10.77
CA SER A 33 -5.90 -13.22 9.65
C SER A 33 -5.19 -13.65 8.37
N TYR A 34 -4.73 -14.90 8.30
CA TYR A 34 -3.94 -15.43 7.17
C TYR A 34 -4.63 -15.37 5.80
N LEU A 35 -5.96 -15.21 5.73
CA LEU A 35 -6.72 -15.04 4.49
C LEU A 35 -6.83 -13.58 4.02
N SER A 36 -6.37 -12.63 4.86
CA SER A 36 -6.42 -11.22 4.53
C SER A 36 -5.43 -10.91 3.39
N PRO A 37 -5.82 -10.15 2.35
CA PRO A 37 -4.86 -9.65 1.37
C PRO A 37 -3.95 -8.55 1.93
N PHE A 38 -4.26 -8.04 3.13
CA PHE A 38 -3.48 -6.99 3.78
C PHE A 38 -2.42 -7.60 4.70
N PRO A 39 -1.14 -7.20 4.55
CA PRO A 39 -0.07 -7.66 5.43
C PRO A 39 -0.30 -7.19 6.86
N GLN A 40 -0.12 -8.09 7.83
CA GLN A 40 -0.25 -7.76 9.26
C GLN A 40 1.11 -7.64 9.95
N VAL A 41 2.19 -8.03 9.28
CA VAL A 41 3.56 -7.86 9.75
C VAL A 41 4.30 -6.94 8.79
N GLN A 42 5.16 -6.09 9.34
CA GLN A 42 6.01 -5.24 8.50
C GLN A 42 7.41 -5.86 8.43
N THR A 43 7.82 -6.25 7.23
CA THR A 43 9.18 -6.73 6.96
C THR A 43 10.12 -5.56 6.66
N THR A 44 11.37 -5.64 7.12
CA THR A 44 12.40 -4.67 6.75
C THR A 44 13.80 -5.27 6.76
N GLU A 45 14.60 -4.94 5.76
CA GLU A 45 16.06 -5.18 5.74
C GLU A 45 16.85 -4.05 6.40
N ARG A 46 16.19 -2.93 6.72
CA ARG A 46 16.87 -1.72 7.13
C ARG A 46 16.93 -1.57 8.64
N PRO A 47 18.13 -1.46 9.25
CA PRO A 47 18.27 -1.39 10.71
C PRO A 47 17.73 -0.09 11.31
N ASP A 48 17.78 1.02 10.56
CA ASP A 48 17.23 2.31 10.98
C ASP A 48 15.71 2.25 11.20
N LYS A 49 14.98 1.58 10.30
CA LYS A 49 13.53 1.36 10.42
C LYS A 49 13.19 0.46 11.60
N ALA A 50 13.98 -0.58 11.83
CA ALA A 50 13.81 -1.46 12.99
C ALA A 50 14.05 -0.70 14.31
N ALA A 51 15.12 0.09 14.40
CA ALA A 51 15.41 0.91 15.56
C ALA A 51 14.28 1.94 15.84
N ALA A 52 13.80 2.62 14.80
CA ALA A 52 12.67 3.55 14.91
C ALA A 52 11.40 2.85 15.44
N ALA A 53 11.10 1.64 14.96
CA ALA A 53 9.96 0.86 15.44
C ALA A 53 10.07 0.51 16.93
N ILE A 54 11.26 0.10 17.40
CA ILE A 54 11.51 -0.16 18.82
C ILE A 54 11.29 1.12 19.65
N LEU A 55 11.81 2.25 19.17
CA LEU A 55 11.64 3.57 19.82
C LEU A 55 10.17 4.02 19.86
N GLU A 56 9.33 3.54 18.96
CA GLU A 56 7.88 3.76 18.95
C GLU A 56 7.10 2.78 19.83
N GLY A 57 7.79 1.85 20.50
CA GLY A 57 7.18 0.87 21.39
C GLY A 57 6.66 -0.40 20.70
N ARG A 58 7.01 -0.62 19.43
CA ARG A 58 6.76 -1.86 18.68
C ARG A 58 7.81 -2.92 18.98
N VAL A 59 7.51 -4.16 18.63
CA VAL A 59 8.37 -5.33 18.83
C VAL A 59 9.02 -5.70 17.50
N VAL A 60 10.32 -5.97 17.54
CA VAL A 60 11.10 -6.46 16.40
C VAL A 60 11.50 -7.91 16.68
N ILE A 61 11.25 -8.79 15.71
CA ILE A 61 11.64 -10.19 15.75
C ILE A 61 12.75 -10.37 14.72
N LEU A 62 13.87 -10.93 15.16
CA LEU A 62 14.99 -11.31 14.32
C LEU A 62 15.02 -12.83 14.25
N ILE A 63 15.18 -13.35 13.04
CA ILE A 63 15.23 -14.79 12.79
C ILE A 63 16.64 -15.09 12.29
N ASP A 64 17.25 -16.10 12.91
CA ASP A 64 18.60 -16.51 12.55
C ASP A 64 18.70 -16.81 11.06
N THR A 65 19.84 -16.50 10.46
CA THR A 65 20.16 -16.71 9.03
C THR A 65 19.33 -15.91 8.00
N THR A 66 18.47 -14.97 8.42
CA THR A 66 17.67 -14.14 7.50
C THR A 66 18.11 -12.67 7.52
N PRO A 67 18.17 -11.97 6.36
CA PRO A 67 18.56 -10.56 6.31
C PRO A 67 17.41 -9.59 6.63
N PHE A 68 16.25 -10.10 7.02
CA PHE A 68 15.03 -9.32 7.27
C PHE A 68 14.63 -9.39 8.74
N ALA A 69 14.13 -8.28 9.25
CA ALA A 69 13.49 -8.15 10.55
C ALA A 69 11.97 -8.04 10.38
N LEU A 70 11.22 -8.72 11.25
CA LEU A 70 9.76 -8.60 11.34
C LEU A 70 9.39 -7.57 12.41
N ILE A 71 8.51 -6.63 12.08
CA ILE A 71 8.05 -5.57 12.98
C ILE A 71 6.55 -5.76 13.25
N VAL A 72 6.18 -5.83 14.53
CA VAL A 72 4.80 -6.00 15.00
C VAL A 72 4.47 -5.10 16.20
N PRO A 73 3.23 -4.61 16.36
CA PRO A 73 2.13 -4.70 15.40
C PRO A 73 2.34 -3.74 14.22
N ALA A 74 1.92 -4.17 13.03
CA ALA A 74 1.85 -3.31 11.85
C ALA A 74 0.45 -2.70 11.68
N THR A 75 0.40 -1.41 11.36
CA THR A 75 -0.84 -0.71 10.95
C THR A 75 -0.78 -0.31 9.48
N PHE A 76 -1.94 -0.08 8.87
CA PHE A 76 -2.06 0.29 7.45
C PHE A 76 -1.18 1.49 7.07
N VAL A 77 -1.16 2.52 7.92
CA VAL A 77 -0.43 3.77 7.69
C VAL A 77 1.09 3.54 7.62
N GLN A 78 1.61 2.60 8.41
CA GLN A 78 3.05 2.30 8.46
C GLN A 78 3.59 1.71 7.15
N PHE A 79 2.72 1.15 6.30
CA PHE A 79 3.11 0.66 4.98
C PHE A 79 3.23 1.76 3.92
N PHE A 80 2.68 2.95 4.18
CA PHE A 80 2.83 4.15 3.35
C PHE A 80 3.99 5.06 3.79
N GLN A 81 4.50 4.84 5.00
CA GLN A 81 5.63 5.57 5.56
C GLN A 81 6.95 4.92 5.12
N SER A 82 7.80 5.72 4.49
CA SER A 82 9.17 5.33 4.15
C SER A 82 10.15 6.08 5.06
N PRO A 83 11.29 5.48 5.47
CA PRO A 83 12.31 6.19 6.24
C PRO A 83 12.79 7.50 5.57
N GLU A 84 12.86 7.52 4.24
CA GLU A 84 13.19 8.70 3.42
C GLU A 84 12.28 9.89 3.72
N ASP A 85 11.01 9.63 4.02
CA ASP A 85 10.05 10.69 4.34
C ASP A 85 10.49 11.48 5.56
N TYR A 86 11.26 10.85 6.47
CA TYR A 86 11.78 11.45 7.70
C TYR A 86 13.15 12.11 7.52
N TYR A 87 13.90 11.72 6.50
CA TYR A 87 15.23 12.27 6.20
C TYR A 87 15.16 13.55 5.37
N GLU A 88 14.12 13.67 4.56
CA GLU A 88 13.88 14.88 3.75
C GLU A 88 13.27 16.04 4.53
N ARG A 89 13.07 17.18 3.88
CA ARG A 89 12.26 18.27 4.43
C ARG A 89 10.80 17.82 4.60
N TRP A 90 10.17 18.25 5.69
CA TRP A 90 8.79 17.84 6.06
C TRP A 90 7.75 18.12 4.94
N LEU A 91 7.91 19.22 4.19
CA LEU A 91 7.06 19.54 3.03
C LEU A 91 7.19 18.51 1.91
N ILE A 92 8.42 18.10 1.57
CA ILE A 92 8.69 17.12 0.53
C ILE A 92 8.15 15.75 0.96
N GLY A 93 8.47 15.33 2.19
CA GLY A 93 7.97 14.07 2.74
C GLY A 93 6.44 14.01 2.85
N SER A 94 5.78 15.15 3.10
CA SER A 94 4.32 15.23 3.10
C SER A 94 3.73 15.11 1.69
N LEU A 95 4.33 15.81 0.72
CA LEU A 95 3.91 15.75 -0.67
C LEU A 95 4.06 14.34 -1.25
N THR A 96 5.19 13.67 -0.98
CA THR A 96 5.41 12.29 -1.44
C THR A 96 4.40 11.33 -0.82
N ARG A 97 4.10 11.43 0.49
CA ARG A 97 3.04 10.63 1.12
C ARG A 97 1.67 10.86 0.47
N PHE A 98 1.31 12.11 0.19
CA PHE A 98 0.06 12.43 -0.49
C PHE A 98 -0.04 11.78 -1.87
N ILE A 99 1.04 11.84 -2.66
CA ILE A 99 1.14 11.16 -3.95
C ILE A 99 0.97 9.64 -3.79
N ARG A 100 1.56 9.02 -2.77
CA ARG A 100 1.42 7.57 -2.52
C ARG A 100 -0.01 7.16 -2.19
N TYR A 101 -0.74 7.98 -1.43
CA TYR A 101 -2.17 7.73 -1.18
C TYR A 101 -2.98 7.82 -2.47
N ILE A 102 -2.79 8.86 -3.29
CA ILE A 102 -3.48 8.94 -4.59
C ILE A 102 -3.11 7.74 -5.47
N ALA A 103 -1.83 7.38 -5.51
CA ALA A 103 -1.35 6.28 -6.32
C ALA A 103 -1.93 4.92 -5.88
N SER A 104 -2.12 4.67 -4.59
CA SER A 104 -2.78 3.42 -4.14
C SER A 104 -4.25 3.36 -4.55
N TYR A 105 -4.97 4.48 -4.45
CA TYR A 105 -6.34 4.57 -4.98
C TYR A 105 -6.38 4.30 -6.48
N LEU A 106 -5.49 4.93 -7.25
CA LEU A 106 -5.41 4.69 -8.69
C LEU A 106 -5.04 3.23 -9.01
N ALA A 107 -4.13 2.62 -8.25
CA ALA A 107 -3.65 1.26 -8.49
C ALA A 107 -4.74 0.18 -8.32
N VAL A 108 -5.74 0.44 -7.48
CA VAL A 108 -6.85 -0.51 -7.21
C VAL A 108 -8.08 -0.18 -8.05
N PHE A 109 -8.50 1.10 -8.08
CA PHE A 109 -9.82 1.47 -8.59
C PHE A 109 -9.82 1.91 -10.05
N THR A 110 -8.69 2.38 -10.61
CA THR A 110 -8.65 2.89 -12.00
C THR A 110 -9.19 1.88 -13.01
N PRO A 111 -8.79 0.59 -13.00
CA PRO A 111 -9.27 -0.37 -14.00
C PRO A 111 -10.78 -0.60 -13.89
N GLY A 112 -11.31 -0.72 -12.67
CA GLY A 112 -12.75 -0.84 -12.42
C GLY A 112 -13.52 0.43 -12.83
N LEU A 113 -12.96 1.60 -12.55
CA LEU A 113 -13.55 2.88 -12.97
C LEU A 113 -13.61 3.02 -14.49
N VAL A 114 -12.58 2.58 -15.22
CA VAL A 114 -12.56 2.58 -16.68
C VAL A 114 -13.66 1.66 -17.23
N VAL A 115 -13.77 0.45 -16.71
CA VAL A 115 -14.87 -0.48 -17.07
C VAL A 115 -16.23 0.17 -16.80
N ALA A 116 -16.43 0.72 -15.60
CA ALA A 116 -17.68 1.33 -15.18
C ALA A 116 -18.08 2.55 -16.04
N ALA A 117 -17.13 3.42 -16.35
CA ALA A 117 -17.36 4.65 -17.09
C ALA A 117 -17.61 4.38 -18.58
N VAL A 118 -16.82 3.48 -19.21
CA VAL A 118 -16.92 3.22 -20.65
C VAL A 118 -18.06 2.27 -21.00
N ALA A 119 -18.30 1.21 -20.21
CA ALA A 119 -19.36 0.24 -20.53
C ALA A 119 -20.75 0.69 -20.06
N TYR A 120 -20.83 1.31 -18.88
CA TYR A 120 -22.12 1.51 -18.21
C TYR A 120 -22.56 2.97 -18.09
N HIS A 121 -21.60 3.91 -18.03
CA HIS A 121 -21.90 5.33 -17.78
C HIS A 121 -21.20 6.29 -18.75
N PRO A 122 -21.35 6.13 -20.08
CA PRO A 122 -20.67 6.99 -21.05
C PRO A 122 -21.10 8.46 -20.96
N GLY A 123 -22.24 8.76 -20.34
CA GLY A 123 -22.73 10.12 -20.10
C GLY A 123 -21.98 10.90 -19.02
N LEU A 124 -21.14 10.24 -18.20
CA LEU A 124 -20.25 10.92 -17.25
C LEU A 124 -19.02 11.52 -17.95
N ILE A 125 -18.71 11.05 -19.15
CA ILE A 125 -17.56 11.47 -19.93
C ILE A 125 -18.03 12.57 -20.91
N PRO A 126 -17.27 13.68 -21.07
CA PRO A 126 -17.61 14.70 -22.07
C PRO A 126 -17.78 14.07 -23.45
N THR A 127 -18.85 14.43 -24.16
CA THR A 127 -19.25 13.78 -25.42
C THR A 127 -18.11 13.68 -26.44
N LYS A 128 -17.28 14.72 -26.55
CA LYS A 128 -16.09 14.73 -27.42
C LYS A 128 -15.10 13.61 -27.08
N LEU A 129 -14.88 13.37 -25.79
CA LEU A 129 -14.00 12.32 -25.31
C LEU A 129 -14.64 10.94 -25.53
N THR A 130 -15.93 10.77 -25.25
CA THR A 130 -16.64 9.50 -25.52
C THR A 130 -16.57 9.10 -27.00
N LEU A 131 -16.73 10.07 -27.91
CA LEU A 131 -16.60 9.83 -29.35
C LEU A 131 -15.16 9.44 -29.75
N ALA A 132 -14.15 10.08 -29.16
CA ALA A 132 -12.76 9.70 -29.37
C ALA A 132 -12.47 8.29 -28.84
N ILE A 133 -13.02 7.92 -27.68
CA ILE A 133 -12.90 6.57 -27.11
C ILE A 133 -13.55 5.55 -28.05
N ALA A 134 -14.77 5.82 -28.53
CA ALA A 134 -15.46 4.95 -29.49
C ALA A 134 -14.66 4.76 -30.79
N ALA A 135 -14.12 5.84 -31.36
CA ALA A 135 -13.28 5.79 -32.56
C ALA A 135 -11.98 5.00 -32.32
N SER A 136 -11.32 5.19 -31.17
CA SER A 136 -10.10 4.44 -30.81
C SER A 136 -10.31 2.95 -30.54
N ARG A 137 -11.58 2.52 -30.43
CA ARG A 137 -11.98 1.12 -30.26
C ARG A 137 -12.51 0.53 -31.57
N GLU A 138 -12.50 1.28 -32.67
CA GLU A 138 -12.90 0.79 -33.97
C GLU A 138 -11.99 -0.37 -34.40
N GLY A 139 -12.59 -1.55 -34.61
CA GLY A 139 -11.85 -2.77 -34.96
C GLY A 139 -11.38 -3.63 -33.77
N VAL A 140 -11.57 -3.20 -32.52
CA VAL A 140 -11.30 -4.03 -31.34
C VAL A 140 -12.49 -4.98 -31.11
N PRO A 141 -12.30 -6.31 -31.19
CA PRO A 141 -13.41 -7.27 -31.14
C PRO A 141 -13.89 -7.56 -29.72
N PHE A 142 -13.14 -7.12 -28.70
CA PHE A 142 -13.39 -7.48 -27.31
C PHE A 142 -14.22 -6.42 -26.55
N PRO A 143 -15.10 -6.85 -25.63
CA PRO A 143 -15.69 -5.95 -24.65
C PRO A 143 -14.61 -5.32 -23.76
N ILE A 144 -14.88 -4.11 -23.25
CA ILE A 144 -13.90 -3.35 -22.44
C ILE A 144 -13.41 -4.13 -21.22
N VAL A 145 -14.26 -4.96 -20.62
CA VAL A 145 -13.90 -5.81 -19.47
C VAL A 145 -12.79 -6.79 -19.86
N VAL A 146 -12.89 -7.39 -21.05
CA VAL A 146 -11.92 -8.36 -21.55
C VAL A 146 -10.63 -7.65 -21.94
N GLU A 147 -10.70 -6.47 -22.58
CA GLU A 147 -9.52 -5.63 -22.86
C GLU A 147 -8.72 -5.35 -21.57
N VAL A 148 -9.42 -4.90 -20.51
CA VAL A 148 -8.80 -4.59 -19.20
C VAL A 148 -8.17 -5.84 -18.59
N LEU A 149 -8.90 -6.95 -18.53
CA LEU A 149 -8.39 -8.18 -17.91
C LEU A 149 -7.17 -8.75 -18.63
N LEU A 150 -7.16 -8.73 -19.97
CA LEU A 150 -6.02 -9.20 -20.76
C LEU A 150 -4.79 -8.32 -20.51
N MET A 151 -4.95 -7.00 -20.54
CA MET A 151 -3.85 -6.07 -20.33
C MET A 151 -3.32 -6.11 -18.89
N GLU A 152 -4.20 -6.16 -17.89
CA GLU A 152 -3.81 -6.31 -16.48
C GLU A 152 -3.07 -7.63 -16.24
N ALA A 153 -3.55 -8.74 -16.79
CA ALA A 153 -2.88 -10.03 -16.69
C ALA A 153 -1.50 -10.00 -17.38
N ALA A 154 -1.40 -9.42 -18.57
CA ALA A 154 -0.14 -9.29 -19.30
C ALA A 154 0.90 -8.48 -18.52
N PHE A 155 0.50 -7.37 -17.90
CA PHE A 155 1.38 -6.55 -17.08
C PHE A 155 1.79 -7.24 -15.78
N GLU A 156 0.92 -8.04 -15.15
CA GLU A 156 1.32 -8.82 -13.97
C GLU A 156 2.25 -9.98 -14.31
N PHE A 157 2.05 -10.67 -15.44
CA PHE A 157 3.02 -11.66 -15.93
C PHE A 157 4.38 -11.02 -16.22
N LEU A 158 4.38 -9.84 -16.86
CA LEU A 158 5.60 -9.09 -17.11
C LEU A 158 6.33 -8.72 -15.81
N ARG A 159 5.59 -8.27 -14.80
CA ARG A 159 6.16 -7.87 -13.51
C ARG A 159 6.69 -9.08 -12.74
N GLU A 160 5.96 -10.18 -12.71
CA GLU A 160 6.39 -11.40 -12.04
C GLU A 160 7.63 -12.00 -12.69
N ALA A 161 7.71 -11.97 -14.02
CA ALA A 161 8.92 -12.35 -14.75
C ALA A 161 10.09 -11.41 -14.40
N GLY A 162 9.85 -10.09 -14.40
CA GLY A 162 10.86 -9.08 -14.08
C GLY A 162 11.43 -9.22 -12.66
N ALA A 163 10.60 -9.57 -11.67
CA ALA A 163 11.00 -9.73 -10.27
C ALA A 163 11.94 -10.94 -10.03
N ARG A 164 11.93 -11.94 -10.91
CA ARG A 164 12.73 -13.17 -10.81
C ARG A 164 14.06 -13.10 -11.54
N LEU A 165 14.29 -12.02 -12.29
CA LEU A 165 15.48 -11.84 -13.10
C LEU A 165 16.50 -10.95 -12.37
N PRO A 166 17.81 -11.11 -12.65
CA PRO A 166 18.82 -10.17 -12.19
C PRO A 166 18.46 -8.74 -12.58
N GLN A 167 18.77 -7.75 -11.73
CA GLN A 167 18.31 -6.36 -11.91
C GLN A 167 18.61 -5.78 -13.31
N SER A 168 19.79 -6.08 -13.88
CA SER A 168 20.20 -5.64 -15.23
C SER A 168 19.30 -6.19 -16.35
N ILE A 169 18.81 -7.42 -16.19
CA ILE A 169 17.93 -8.08 -17.15
C ILE A 169 16.47 -7.70 -16.88
N GLY A 170 16.08 -7.63 -15.60
CA GLY A 170 14.71 -7.28 -15.18
C GLY A 170 14.27 -5.90 -15.68
N GLN A 171 15.15 -4.89 -15.62
CA GLN A 171 14.86 -3.56 -16.18
C GLN A 171 14.66 -3.62 -17.70
N THR A 172 15.52 -4.37 -18.40
CA THR A 172 15.44 -4.52 -19.86
C THR A 172 14.14 -5.21 -20.27
N ILE A 173 13.77 -6.30 -19.59
CA ILE A 173 12.49 -7.00 -19.83
C ILE A 173 11.30 -6.12 -19.49
N GLY A 174 11.35 -5.31 -18.43
CA GLY A 174 10.29 -4.35 -18.12
C GLY A 174 10.07 -3.34 -19.24
N ILE A 175 11.15 -2.75 -19.78
CA ILE A 175 11.07 -1.76 -20.87
C ILE A 175 10.59 -2.43 -22.17
N VAL A 176 11.27 -3.49 -22.58
CA VAL A 176 11.00 -4.18 -23.85
C VAL A 176 9.63 -4.84 -23.81
N GLY A 177 9.32 -5.55 -22.73
CA GLY A 177 8.03 -6.21 -22.56
C GLY A 177 6.88 -5.22 -22.44
N GLY A 178 7.02 -4.13 -21.68
CA GLY A 178 5.95 -3.12 -21.57
C GLY A 178 5.67 -2.43 -22.91
N LEU A 179 6.73 -2.04 -23.64
CA LEU A 179 6.59 -1.42 -24.95
C LEU A 179 6.02 -2.39 -25.99
N ILE A 180 6.58 -3.60 -26.10
CA ILE A 180 6.13 -4.60 -27.08
C ILE A 180 4.70 -5.04 -26.79
N ILE A 181 4.35 -5.33 -25.53
CA ILE A 181 2.98 -5.74 -25.17
C ILE A 181 2.01 -4.61 -25.51
N GLY A 182 2.29 -3.37 -25.10
CA GLY A 182 1.40 -2.24 -25.36
C GLY A 182 1.24 -1.95 -26.86
N ASP A 183 2.35 -1.82 -27.57
CA ASP A 183 2.36 -1.46 -28.99
C ASP A 183 1.81 -2.59 -29.89
N ALA A 184 2.21 -3.84 -29.64
CA ALA A 184 1.71 -4.97 -30.41
C ALA A 184 0.22 -5.22 -30.13
N ALA A 185 -0.24 -5.07 -28.87
CA ALA A 185 -1.65 -5.25 -28.54
C ALA A 185 -2.54 -4.19 -29.23
N VAL A 186 -2.05 -2.96 -29.36
CA VAL A 186 -2.73 -1.89 -30.11
C VAL A 186 -2.75 -2.19 -31.61
N ARG A 187 -1.60 -2.51 -32.22
CA ARG A 187 -1.52 -2.78 -33.67
C ARG A 187 -2.31 -4.03 -34.08
N ALA A 188 -2.40 -5.02 -33.20
CA ALA A 188 -3.19 -6.22 -33.42
C ALA A 188 -4.68 -6.02 -33.14
N ASN A 189 -5.12 -4.81 -32.78
CA ASN A 189 -6.49 -4.49 -32.35
C ASN A 189 -7.00 -5.40 -31.22
N VAL A 190 -6.10 -5.91 -30.38
CA VAL A 190 -6.47 -6.70 -29.19
C VAL A 190 -6.97 -5.77 -28.09
N THR A 191 -6.41 -4.56 -28.01
CA THR A 191 -6.80 -3.53 -27.03
C THR A 191 -6.76 -2.15 -27.69
N SER A 192 -7.54 -1.21 -27.16
CA SER A 192 -7.45 0.18 -27.59
C SER A 192 -6.24 0.93 -26.99
N PRO A 193 -5.72 1.98 -27.68
CA PRO A 193 -4.65 2.82 -27.16
C PRO A 193 -4.97 3.44 -25.79
N LEU A 194 -6.22 3.87 -25.59
CA LEU A 194 -6.67 4.41 -24.31
C LEU A 194 -6.50 3.38 -23.19
N MET A 195 -6.89 2.12 -23.45
CA MET A 195 -6.77 1.06 -22.46
C MET A 195 -5.33 0.80 -22.06
N VAL A 196 -4.38 0.83 -23.00
CA VAL A 196 -2.95 0.71 -22.69
C VAL A 196 -2.49 1.83 -21.78
N VAL A 197 -2.91 3.08 -22.04
CA VAL A 197 -2.56 4.23 -21.18
C VAL A 197 -3.12 4.07 -19.77
N MET A 198 -4.37 3.63 -19.62
CA MET A 198 -4.99 3.45 -18.31
C MET A 198 -4.33 2.34 -17.49
N VAL A 199 -3.98 1.22 -18.13
CA VAL A 199 -3.27 0.12 -17.47
C VAL A 199 -1.84 0.53 -17.12
N ALA A 200 -1.14 1.24 -18.01
CA ALA A 200 0.19 1.78 -17.72
C ALA A 200 0.17 2.76 -16.53
N LEU A 201 -0.84 3.63 -16.45
CA LEU A 201 -1.03 4.52 -15.30
C LEU A 201 -1.23 3.72 -14.00
N THR A 202 -2.05 2.68 -14.05
CA THR A 202 -2.33 1.80 -12.91
C THR A 202 -1.06 1.05 -12.46
N ALA A 203 -0.26 0.55 -13.41
CA ALA A 203 1.02 -0.11 -13.15
C ALA A 203 2.03 0.85 -12.50
N VAL A 204 2.17 2.07 -13.04
CA VAL A 204 3.05 3.12 -12.48
C VAL A 204 2.61 3.53 -11.09
N ALA A 205 1.31 3.73 -10.89
CA ALA A 205 0.76 4.06 -9.58
C ALA A 205 1.04 2.95 -8.55
N SER A 206 1.01 1.69 -8.97
CA SER A 206 1.35 0.56 -8.08
C SER A 206 2.82 0.56 -7.64
N PHE A 207 3.76 1.09 -8.43
CA PHE A 207 5.17 1.22 -8.02
C PHE A 207 5.42 2.32 -6.99
N ALA A 208 4.49 3.27 -6.83
CA ALA A 208 4.62 4.31 -5.81
C ALA A 208 4.40 3.76 -4.38
N ILE A 209 3.82 2.57 -4.22
CA ILE A 209 3.55 1.95 -2.92
C ILE A 209 4.88 1.44 -2.33
N PRO A 210 5.35 1.96 -1.16
CA PRO A 210 6.67 1.63 -0.63
C PRO A 210 6.82 0.18 -0.15
N SER A 211 5.74 -0.39 0.37
CA SER A 211 5.73 -1.78 0.83
C SER A 211 5.37 -2.72 -0.31
N TYR A 212 6.27 -3.65 -0.61
CA TYR A 212 6.02 -4.70 -1.60
C TYR A 212 4.82 -5.59 -1.23
N SER A 213 4.73 -6.03 0.03
CA SER A 213 3.61 -6.87 0.52
C SER A 213 2.26 -6.16 0.39
N LEU A 214 2.18 -4.87 0.75
CA LEU A 214 0.95 -4.09 0.56
C LEU A 214 0.63 -3.91 -0.94
N GLY A 215 1.66 -3.69 -1.76
CA GLY A 215 1.53 -3.62 -3.21
C GLY A 215 0.94 -4.89 -3.83
N ILE A 216 1.31 -6.08 -3.33
CA ILE A 216 0.67 -7.35 -3.73
C ILE A 216 -0.80 -7.36 -3.32
N GLY A 217 -1.11 -7.00 -2.08
CA GLY A 217 -2.50 -6.95 -1.60
C GLY A 217 -3.42 -6.09 -2.47
N PHE A 218 -2.96 -4.88 -2.84
CA PHE A 218 -3.72 -4.01 -3.74
C PHE A 218 -3.84 -4.56 -5.18
N ARG A 219 -2.81 -5.25 -5.68
CA ARG A 219 -2.91 -5.96 -6.96
C ARG A 219 -3.96 -7.05 -6.93
N MET A 220 -4.02 -7.83 -5.85
CA MET A 220 -5.04 -8.87 -5.68
C MET A 220 -6.44 -8.26 -5.63
N LEU A 221 -6.63 -7.13 -4.94
CA LEU A 221 -7.92 -6.43 -4.84
C LEU A 221 -8.40 -5.77 -6.14
N ARG A 222 -7.48 -5.54 -7.09
CA ARG A 222 -7.79 -4.97 -8.41
C ARG A 222 -8.75 -5.86 -9.20
N PHE A 223 -8.50 -7.18 -9.25
CA PHE A 223 -9.33 -8.09 -10.04
C PHE A 223 -10.78 -8.20 -9.53
N PRO A 224 -11.05 -8.41 -8.22
CA PRO A 224 -12.40 -8.32 -7.67
C PRO A 224 -13.09 -6.98 -7.97
N THR A 225 -12.34 -5.87 -7.92
CA THR A 225 -12.87 -4.55 -8.27
C THR A 225 -13.29 -4.47 -9.74
N ILE A 226 -12.50 -5.04 -10.66
CA ILE A 226 -12.87 -5.14 -12.09
C ILE A 226 -14.14 -6.00 -12.26
N PHE A 227 -14.25 -7.14 -11.59
CA PHE A 227 -15.42 -8.02 -11.69
C PHE A 227 -16.70 -7.36 -11.15
N LEU A 228 -16.61 -6.67 -10.01
CA LEU A 228 -17.73 -5.92 -9.45
C LEU A 228 -18.13 -4.76 -10.37
N ALA A 229 -17.17 -4.03 -10.92
CA ALA A 229 -17.43 -2.97 -11.90
C ALA A 229 -18.04 -3.51 -13.20
N ALA A 230 -17.60 -4.69 -13.64
CA ALA A 230 -18.13 -5.37 -14.81
C ALA A 230 -19.57 -5.86 -14.60
N THR A 231 -20.01 -6.08 -13.36
CA THR A 231 -21.38 -6.55 -13.05
C THR A 231 -22.32 -5.40 -12.72
N PHE A 232 -21.85 -4.40 -11.98
CA PHE A 232 -22.69 -3.34 -11.41
C PHE A 232 -22.29 -1.92 -11.85
N GLY A 233 -21.34 -1.77 -12.79
CA GLY A 233 -20.83 -0.47 -13.22
C GLY A 233 -20.20 0.31 -12.07
N ILE A 234 -20.49 1.61 -11.98
CA ILE A 234 -19.88 2.49 -10.96
C ILE A 234 -20.29 2.10 -9.54
N TYR A 235 -21.50 1.55 -9.37
CA TYR A 235 -21.96 1.02 -8.08
C TYR A 235 -21.07 -0.13 -7.60
N GLY A 236 -20.59 -0.98 -8.53
CA GLY A 236 -19.67 -2.07 -8.19
C GLY A 236 -18.33 -1.58 -7.67
N VAL A 237 -17.81 -0.48 -8.21
CA VAL A 237 -16.57 0.16 -7.71
C VAL A 237 -16.78 0.74 -6.31
N VAL A 238 -17.91 1.42 -6.07
CA VAL A 238 -18.25 1.94 -4.74
C VAL A 238 -18.42 0.80 -3.74
N LEU A 239 -19.07 -0.28 -4.15
CA LEU A 239 -19.25 -1.48 -3.33
C LEU A 239 -17.91 -2.12 -2.99
N SER A 240 -16.98 -2.26 -3.94
CA SER A 240 -15.65 -2.79 -3.67
C SER A 240 -14.88 -1.91 -2.68
N PHE A 241 -14.96 -0.58 -2.83
CA PHE A 241 -14.37 0.36 -1.88
C PHE A 241 -14.95 0.16 -0.46
N ILE A 242 -16.27 0.05 -0.31
CA ILE A 242 -16.91 -0.16 0.98
C ILE A 242 -16.47 -1.50 1.60
N LEU A 243 -16.50 -2.60 0.83
CA LEU A 243 -16.11 -3.93 1.31
C LEU A 243 -14.64 -3.96 1.78
N ILE A 244 -13.75 -3.33 1.02
CA ILE A 244 -12.34 -3.20 1.40
C ILE A 244 -12.20 -2.44 2.73
N ASN A 245 -12.92 -1.33 2.90
CA ASN A 245 -12.88 -0.55 4.14
C ASN A 245 -13.45 -1.32 5.34
N ILE A 246 -14.57 -2.03 5.17
CA ILE A 246 -15.15 -2.86 6.23
C ILE A 246 -14.12 -3.89 6.71
N HIS A 247 -13.48 -4.61 5.78
CA HIS A 247 -12.44 -5.58 6.12
C HIS A 247 -11.28 -4.94 6.89
N MET A 248 -10.76 -3.81 6.41
CA MET A 248 -9.66 -3.10 7.09
C MET A 248 -10.02 -2.61 8.51
N VAL A 249 -11.26 -2.17 8.74
CA VAL A 249 -11.73 -1.74 10.08
C VAL A 249 -11.83 -2.93 11.04
N THR A 250 -12.23 -4.10 10.55
CA THR A 250 -12.34 -5.31 11.38
C THR A 250 -11.01 -5.98 11.69
N LEU A 251 -9.98 -5.70 10.89
CA LEU A 251 -8.67 -6.33 11.02
C LEU A 251 -7.94 -5.84 12.28
N LYS A 252 -7.35 -6.79 13.00
CA LYS A 252 -6.49 -6.53 14.16
C LYS A 252 -5.16 -7.23 13.99
N THR A 253 -4.12 -6.59 14.50
CA THR A 253 -2.74 -7.04 14.45
C THR A 253 -2.21 -7.08 15.87
N PHE A 254 -2.02 -8.26 16.45
CA PHE A 254 -1.51 -8.43 17.82
C PHE A 254 -2.28 -7.59 18.85
N GLY A 255 -3.60 -7.52 18.71
CA GLY A 255 -4.50 -6.76 19.60
C GLY A 255 -4.65 -5.27 19.28
N VAL A 256 -3.89 -4.73 18.32
CA VAL A 256 -4.02 -3.34 17.85
C VAL A 256 -4.86 -3.29 16.57
N ASN A 257 -5.74 -2.29 16.45
CA ASN A 257 -6.56 -2.13 15.24
C ASN A 257 -5.68 -1.78 14.02
N TYR A 258 -5.90 -2.46 12.90
CA TYR A 258 -5.08 -2.27 11.70
C TYR A 258 -5.15 -0.85 11.12
N LEU A 259 -6.33 -0.22 11.21
CA LEU A 259 -6.55 1.17 10.80
C LEU A 259 -6.18 2.20 11.89
N ALA A 260 -5.58 1.82 13.01
CA ALA A 260 -5.10 2.82 13.96
C ALA A 260 -4.04 3.73 13.29
N PRO A 261 -4.11 5.06 13.48
CA PRO A 261 -4.98 5.85 14.37
C PRO A 261 -6.26 6.45 13.72
N PHE A 262 -6.69 5.99 12.54
CA PHE A 262 -8.02 6.34 12.01
C PHE A 262 -9.13 5.71 12.85
N THR A 263 -8.91 4.51 13.37
CA THR A 263 -9.89 3.79 14.22
C THR A 263 -9.17 2.99 15.32
N PRO A 264 -9.32 3.31 16.63
CA PRO A 264 -10.13 4.40 17.16
C PRO A 264 -9.52 5.76 16.79
N TYR A 265 -10.38 6.77 16.69
CA TYR A 265 -9.98 8.08 16.22
C TYR A 265 -9.04 8.76 17.23
N GLN A 266 -7.78 8.96 16.86
CA GLN A 266 -6.76 9.60 17.72
C GLN A 266 -6.13 10.80 17.02
N PHE A 267 -6.72 11.99 17.20
CA PHE A 267 -6.28 13.24 16.56
C PHE A 267 -4.81 13.60 16.81
N SER A 268 -4.24 13.22 17.97
CA SER A 268 -2.83 13.47 18.29
C SER A 268 -1.88 12.82 17.29
N ASP A 269 -2.26 11.67 16.76
CA ASP A 269 -1.41 10.79 15.95
C ASP A 269 -1.60 11.04 14.45
N TRP A 270 -2.59 11.87 14.09
CA TRP A 270 -2.84 12.29 12.70
C TRP A 270 -1.74 13.22 12.16
N LYS A 271 -0.98 13.84 13.07
CA LYS A 271 0.17 14.72 12.80
C LYS A 271 1.31 14.06 12.01
N ASP A 272 1.35 12.74 11.96
CA ASP A 272 2.34 11.96 11.20
C ASP A 272 1.69 10.95 10.23
N LEU A 273 0.40 11.15 9.93
CA LEU A 273 -0.40 10.19 9.18
C LEU A 273 -0.53 10.58 7.70
N MET A 274 -1.18 11.71 7.41
CA MET A 274 -1.31 12.24 6.05
C MET A 274 -0.23 13.26 5.71
N PHE A 275 0.03 14.17 6.65
CA PHE A 275 1.07 15.18 6.53
C PHE A 275 2.13 14.86 7.58
N ARG A 276 3.40 14.87 7.18
CA ARG A 276 4.52 14.78 8.11
C ARG A 276 4.77 16.17 8.67
N LEU A 277 4.28 16.46 9.87
CA LEU A 277 4.57 17.73 10.52
C LEU A 277 6.05 17.84 10.95
N PRO A 278 6.58 19.06 11.17
CA PRO A 278 7.96 19.25 11.61
C PRO A 278 8.27 18.52 12.92
N TRP A 279 9.50 18.04 13.07
CA TRP A 279 9.98 17.34 14.28
C TRP A 279 9.63 18.06 15.59
N LYS A 280 9.71 19.40 15.60
CA LYS A 280 9.36 20.24 16.77
C LYS A 280 7.93 20.03 17.29
N THR A 281 7.02 19.54 16.46
CA THR A 281 5.61 19.29 16.80
C THR A 281 5.31 17.83 17.16
N MET A 282 6.27 16.92 16.92
CA MET A 282 6.17 15.48 17.19
C MET A 282 6.68 15.15 18.60
N VAL A 283 6.00 15.70 19.61
CA VAL A 283 6.40 15.61 21.02
C VAL A 283 6.07 14.24 21.63
N THR A 284 5.02 13.57 21.17
CA THR A 284 4.52 12.32 21.74
C THR A 284 4.75 11.12 20.83
N ARG A 285 4.96 9.94 21.42
CA ARG A 285 4.93 8.66 20.70
C ARG A 285 3.47 8.26 20.40
N PRO A 286 3.22 7.47 19.34
CA PRO A 286 1.85 7.06 18.99
C PRO A 286 1.18 6.30 20.14
N VAL A 287 -0.08 6.62 20.44
CA VAL A 287 -0.78 6.06 21.60
C VAL A 287 -1.22 4.62 21.34
N TYR A 288 -1.58 4.31 20.10
CA TYR A 288 -2.03 2.97 19.71
C TYR A 288 -0.95 1.89 19.84
N THR A 289 0.34 2.24 19.94
CA THR A 289 1.40 1.27 20.22
C THR A 289 1.55 0.96 21.71
N ALA A 290 0.82 1.65 22.59
CA ALA A 290 0.94 1.60 24.06
C ALA A 290 2.42 1.59 24.54
N PRO A 291 3.15 2.69 24.27
CA PRO A 291 4.55 2.83 24.70
C PRO A 291 4.62 3.06 26.22
N GLN A 292 5.70 2.60 26.86
CA GLN A 292 5.91 2.78 28.31
C GLN A 292 6.25 4.23 28.68
N ASP A 293 6.94 4.92 27.78
CA ASP A 293 7.23 6.35 27.88
C ASP A 293 6.55 7.04 26.70
N LEU A 294 5.68 8.01 26.99
CA LEU A 294 4.86 8.69 26.00
C LEU A 294 5.60 9.87 25.34
N VAL A 295 6.65 10.40 25.98
CA VAL A 295 7.32 11.61 25.52
C VAL A 295 8.44 11.22 24.55
N ARG A 296 8.30 11.61 23.28
CA ARG A 296 9.31 11.42 22.24
C ARG A 296 10.40 12.49 22.33
N GLN A 297 10.01 13.75 22.53
CA GLN A 297 10.93 14.88 22.59
C GLN A 297 10.61 15.71 23.83
N LYS A 298 11.59 15.91 24.72
CA LYS A 298 11.47 16.90 25.80
C LYS A 298 11.46 18.28 25.16
N VAL A 299 10.38 19.03 25.34
CA VAL A 299 10.35 20.44 24.97
C VAL A 299 11.33 21.13 25.94
N ALA A 300 12.35 21.81 25.41
CA ALA A 300 13.19 22.65 26.25
C ALA A 300 12.30 23.77 26.76
N ASP A 301 12.24 23.97 28.08
CA ASP A 301 11.48 25.05 28.71
C ASP A 301 11.91 26.37 28.08
N SER A 302 11.06 26.94 27.23
CA SER A 302 11.18 28.32 26.81
C SER A 302 10.43 29.15 27.85
N GLU A 303 11.19 30.02 28.55
CA GLU A 303 10.77 31.07 29.49
C GLU A 303 10.87 30.75 31.00
N GLU A 304 12.07 30.42 31.49
CA GLU A 304 12.55 30.95 32.78
C GLU A 304 13.58 32.04 32.46
N GLY A 305 13.15 33.31 32.36
CA GLY A 305 14.11 34.37 32.04
C GLY A 305 13.63 35.82 31.94
N ASP A 306 12.34 36.14 32.03
CA ASP A 306 11.85 37.53 31.88
C ASP A 306 10.83 37.95 32.94
N ASN A 307 11.07 37.66 34.23
CA ASN A 307 10.27 38.25 35.32
C ASN A 307 11.05 38.46 36.63
N GLU A 308 12.31 38.90 36.53
CA GLU A 308 13.02 39.56 37.64
C GLU A 308 13.62 40.88 37.15
N GLN A 309 12.79 41.89 36.93
CA GLN A 309 13.14 43.32 37.08
C GLN A 309 11.92 44.21 36.78
N SER A 310 11.15 44.52 37.83
CA SER A 310 10.36 45.75 37.97
C SER A 310 10.04 45.99 39.44
#